data_AF-A0A0Q4NFS9-F1
#
_entry.id   AF-A0A0Q4NFS9-F1
#
_cell.length_a   1.000
_cell.length_b   1.000
_cell.length_c   1.000
_cell.angle_alpha   90.00
_cell.angle_beta   90.00
_cell.angle_gamma   90.00
#
_symmetry.space_group_name_H-M   'P 1'
#
loop_
_entity.id
_entity.type
_entity.pdbx_description
1 polymer ?
#
loop_
_entity_poly.entity_id
_entity_poly.type
_entity_poly.pdbx_seq_one_letter_code
_entity_poly.pdbx_strand_id
1 'polypeptide(L)'
;MERIAFIKTGWAIDYRGEEVVGRHQHINRYAEAHERFNFLQAPDGRYYAYIHPIGAHFSTPRPLESRGWTLIFVAARDGDGPITVVGYYENATFERQFTDRPEYGTVPFPLDADGAHFSYVVSADKATLIPLEDRQIEISGDHMKRTPVLYVRGNRDEQNQPWREELASLAERIVGSQPDRAKERPPFLKFPDAEHRKQVELAAMQHAYTMFDSLYDIGDVSSLNLGFDLLFSDRVTGEQLHVEVKGTSMDTPHFFLTRNEYNYHENPRWRLFVVTGALDEPVGHLLDFDQVYETFDLTPFAYEGVTKKVL
;
A
#
# COMPACT_ATOMS: atom_id res chain seq x y z
N MET A 1 24.56 3.76 13.75
CA MET A 1 24.18 3.96 12.32
C MET A 1 24.78 5.27 11.81
N GLU A 2 25.39 5.28 10.62
CA GLU A 2 26.16 6.46 10.13
C GLU A 2 25.31 7.51 9.41
N ARG A 3 24.29 7.10 8.64
CA ARG A 3 23.44 8.01 7.85
C ARG A 3 21.98 7.74 8.17
N ILE A 4 21.28 8.76 8.68
CA ILE A 4 19.89 8.63 9.13
C ILE A 4 19.09 9.81 8.62
N ALA A 5 17.95 9.52 7.99
CA ALA A 5 16.98 10.52 7.61
C ALA A 5 15.58 10.08 7.99
N PHE A 6 14.72 11.06 8.29
CA PHE A 6 13.31 10.84 8.46
C PHE A 6 12.56 11.34 7.23
N ILE A 7 11.65 10.53 6.71
CA ILE A 7 10.91 10.75 5.49
C ILE A 7 9.45 10.99 5.85
N LYS A 8 8.92 12.15 5.45
CA LYS A 8 7.49 12.44 5.54
C LYS A 8 6.78 11.75 4.39
N THR A 9 5.79 10.95 4.72
CA THR A 9 4.87 10.30 3.79
C THR A 9 3.44 10.50 4.31
N GLY A 10 2.44 10.19 3.50
CA GLY A 10 1.05 10.10 3.89
C GLY A 10 0.75 8.78 4.58
N TRP A 11 -0.38 8.73 5.28
CA TRP A 11 -0.80 7.60 6.09
C TRP A 11 -1.59 6.60 5.27
N ALA A 12 -1.06 5.39 5.19
CA ALA A 12 -1.74 4.20 4.67
C ALA A 12 -1.65 3.08 5.72
N ILE A 13 -2.58 2.13 5.68
CA ILE A 13 -2.60 1.02 6.65
C ILE A 13 -1.54 -0.01 6.26
N ASP A 14 -1.52 -0.43 5.01
CA ASP A 14 -0.69 -1.51 4.48
C ASP A 14 0.33 -1.04 3.43
N TYR A 15 0.15 0.16 2.86
CA TYR A 15 0.92 0.70 1.74
C TYR A 15 1.00 -0.29 0.57
N ARG A 16 -0.16 -0.79 0.16
CA ARG A 16 -0.33 -1.72 -0.95
C ARG A 16 -1.30 -1.22 -2.01
N GLY A 17 -1.55 0.08 -2.06
CA GLY A 17 -2.39 0.69 -3.10
C GLY A 17 -3.64 1.38 -2.59
N GLU A 18 -3.99 1.19 -1.32
CA GLU A 18 -5.11 1.87 -0.69
C GLU A 18 -4.95 3.40 -0.67
N GLU A 19 -6.03 4.09 -0.33
CA GLU A 19 -5.98 5.55 -0.19
C GLU A 19 -4.97 5.96 0.88
N VAL A 20 -4.22 7.02 0.57
CA VAL A 20 -3.27 7.63 1.49
C VAL A 20 -3.79 8.98 1.93
N VAL A 21 -3.89 9.19 3.23
CA VAL A 21 -4.42 10.43 3.83
C VAL A 21 -3.31 11.28 4.47
N GLY A 22 -3.43 12.62 4.43
CA GLY A 22 -2.40 13.51 4.96
C GLY A 22 -2.81 14.96 5.16
N ARG A 23 -2.05 15.69 5.99
CA ARG A 23 -2.34 17.09 6.42
C ARG A 23 -2.27 18.15 5.31
N HIS A 24 -1.82 17.81 4.11
CA HIS A 24 -1.69 18.80 3.04
C HIS A 24 -3.05 18.98 2.36
N GLN A 25 -3.53 20.22 2.31
CA GLN A 25 -4.70 20.68 1.51
C GLN A 25 -4.58 20.43 -0.01
N HIS A 26 -3.64 19.59 -0.45
CA HIS A 26 -3.38 19.20 -1.84
C HIS A 26 -3.86 17.78 -2.19
N ILE A 27 -4.60 17.10 -1.32
CA ILE A 27 -5.27 15.82 -1.64
C ILE A 27 -6.65 16.06 -2.30
N ASN A 28 -7.13 17.31 -2.37
CA ASN A 28 -8.46 17.64 -2.89
C ASN A 28 -8.52 18.00 -4.38
N ARG A 29 -7.52 17.65 -5.21
CA ARG A 29 -7.67 17.92 -6.65
C ARG A 29 -6.86 17.12 -7.66
N TYR A 30 -5.84 16.37 -7.28
CA TYR A 30 -5.05 15.61 -8.25
C TYR A 30 -4.57 14.29 -7.67
N ALA A 31 -5.06 13.22 -8.30
CA ALA A 31 -4.38 11.97 -8.58
C ALA A 31 -3.73 11.18 -7.43
N GLU A 32 -3.94 9.86 -7.52
CA GLU A 32 -3.48 8.84 -6.59
C GLU A 32 -2.07 9.05 -6.01
N ALA A 33 -1.95 9.00 -4.69
CA ALA A 33 -0.69 9.23 -4.00
C ALA A 33 0.34 8.12 -4.29
N HIS A 34 1.42 8.44 -5.00
CA HIS A 34 2.48 7.48 -5.39
C HIS A 34 3.14 6.75 -4.20
N GLU A 35 3.07 7.37 -3.02
CA GLU A 35 3.56 6.81 -1.77
C GLU A 35 2.77 5.62 -1.25
N ARG A 36 1.56 5.35 -1.79
CA ARG A 36 0.72 4.19 -1.42
C ARG A 36 1.37 2.84 -1.63
N PHE A 37 2.49 2.77 -2.34
CA PHE A 37 3.27 1.54 -2.57
C PHE A 37 4.64 1.56 -1.90
N ASN A 38 4.89 2.49 -0.98
CA ASN A 38 6.21 2.61 -0.35
C ASN A 38 6.64 1.25 0.24
N PHE A 39 5.81 0.55 1.02
CA PHE A 39 6.22 -0.73 1.61
C PHE A 39 5.87 -1.98 0.79
N LEU A 40 5.45 -1.81 -0.47
CA LEU A 40 5.24 -2.94 -1.38
C LEU A 40 6.60 -3.46 -1.87
N GLN A 41 6.87 -4.74 -1.62
CA GLN A 41 8.04 -5.44 -2.14
C GLN A 41 7.82 -5.71 -3.64
N ALA A 42 8.75 -5.29 -4.47
CA ALA A 42 8.69 -5.53 -5.90
C ALA A 42 9.11 -6.97 -6.26
N PRO A 43 8.82 -7.44 -7.49
CA PRO A 43 9.16 -8.80 -7.94
C PRO A 43 10.65 -9.16 -7.89
N ASP A 44 11.54 -8.16 -7.90
CA ASP A 44 12.99 -8.35 -7.73
C ASP A 44 13.42 -8.56 -6.27
N GLY A 45 12.47 -8.55 -5.32
CA GLY A 45 12.69 -8.71 -3.90
C GLY A 45 13.11 -7.44 -3.16
N ARG A 46 13.22 -6.29 -3.84
CA ARG A 46 13.60 -5.01 -3.25
C ARG A 46 12.38 -4.16 -2.91
N TYR A 47 12.61 -3.08 -2.18
CA TYR A 47 11.60 -2.11 -1.78
C TYR A 47 11.90 -0.75 -2.40
N TYR A 48 10.83 -0.06 -2.80
CA TYR A 48 10.90 1.17 -3.58
C TYR A 48 9.97 2.22 -3.00
N ALA A 49 10.52 3.37 -2.62
CA ALA A 49 9.76 4.45 -2.03
C ALA A 49 9.72 5.70 -2.92
N TYR A 50 8.52 6.26 -3.05
CA TYR A 50 8.28 7.61 -3.51
C TYR A 50 8.49 8.59 -2.36
N ILE A 51 9.13 9.71 -2.68
CA ILE A 51 9.28 10.85 -1.77
C ILE A 51 8.87 12.08 -2.55
N HIS A 52 8.03 12.92 -1.96
CA HIS A 52 7.60 14.15 -2.62
C HIS A 52 8.79 14.99 -3.10
N PRO A 53 8.67 15.62 -4.28
CA PRO A 53 9.67 16.53 -4.79
C PRO A 53 9.95 17.71 -3.83
N ILE A 54 11.19 18.21 -3.84
CA ILE A 54 11.65 19.29 -2.97
C ILE A 54 11.64 20.62 -3.74
N GLY A 55 10.99 21.62 -3.16
CA GLY A 55 11.00 23.01 -3.64
C GLY A 55 10.24 23.22 -4.95
N ALA A 56 10.25 24.47 -5.44
CA ALA A 56 9.49 24.88 -6.63
C ALA A 56 9.97 24.22 -7.94
N HIS A 57 11.18 23.65 -7.95
CA HIS A 57 11.77 22.97 -9.11
C HIS A 57 11.50 21.47 -9.13
N PHE A 58 10.62 20.97 -8.26
CA PHE A 58 10.26 19.54 -8.19
C PHE A 58 11.49 18.61 -8.19
N SER A 59 12.51 18.98 -7.42
CA SER A 59 13.78 18.26 -7.42
C SER A 59 13.71 17.00 -6.57
N THR A 60 14.38 15.94 -7.00
CA THR A 60 14.60 14.74 -6.18
C THR A 60 15.43 15.06 -4.93
N PRO A 61 15.27 14.32 -3.82
CA PRO A 61 16.17 14.43 -2.69
C PRO A 61 17.61 14.10 -3.11
N ARG A 62 18.55 15.01 -2.81
CA ARG A 62 19.97 14.88 -3.17
C ARG A 62 20.86 15.02 -1.92
N PRO A 63 20.97 13.97 -1.10
CA PRO A 63 21.99 13.93 -0.05
C PRO A 63 23.40 13.97 -0.65
N LEU A 64 24.41 14.31 0.16
CA LEU A 64 25.82 14.29 -0.27
C LEU A 64 26.24 12.88 -0.70
N GLU A 65 25.88 11.89 0.12
CA GLU A 65 26.07 10.48 -0.19
C GLU A 65 24.74 9.84 -0.59
N SER A 66 24.72 9.10 -1.68
CA SER A 66 23.47 8.50 -2.19
C SER A 66 23.09 7.20 -1.47
N ARG A 67 24.03 6.49 -0.85
CA ARG A 67 23.83 5.12 -0.33
C ARG A 67 24.04 5.02 1.19
N GLY A 68 23.59 3.92 1.76
CA GLY A 68 23.87 3.56 3.15
C GLY A 68 22.96 4.26 4.15
N TRP A 69 21.76 4.66 3.73
CA TRP A 69 20.82 5.40 4.57
C TRP A 69 19.90 4.47 5.36
N THR A 70 19.74 4.75 6.65
CA THR A 70 18.57 4.32 7.40
C THR A 70 17.49 5.39 7.25
N LEU A 71 16.34 5.01 6.68
CA LEU A 71 15.22 5.93 6.45
C LEU A 71 14.08 5.58 7.37
N ILE A 72 13.68 6.50 8.25
CA ILE A 72 12.51 6.34 9.12
C ILE A 72 11.34 7.06 8.48
N PHE A 73 10.28 6.33 8.12
CA PHE A 73 9.09 6.91 7.52
C PHE A 73 8.13 7.36 8.62
N VAL A 74 7.58 8.56 8.45
CA VAL A 74 6.62 9.16 9.36
C VAL A 74 5.45 9.75 8.61
N ALA A 75 4.25 9.61 9.17
CA ALA A 75 3.01 10.14 8.59
C ALA A 75 2.11 10.71 9.69
N ALA A 76 1.22 11.64 9.32
CA ALA A 76 0.19 12.11 10.24
C ALA A 76 -0.85 11.00 10.42
N ARG A 77 -1.02 10.48 11.65
CA ARG A 77 -1.97 9.39 11.94
C ARG A 77 -3.36 9.77 11.45
N ASP A 78 -3.99 8.90 10.67
CA ASP A 78 -5.33 9.11 10.08
C ASP A 78 -5.45 10.43 9.30
N GLY A 79 -4.34 10.92 8.77
CA GLY A 79 -4.27 12.09 7.89
C GLY A 79 -4.10 13.42 8.61
N ASP A 80 -4.65 13.60 9.82
CA ASP A 80 -4.59 14.85 10.57
C ASP A 80 -4.04 14.73 12.00
N GLY A 81 -3.87 13.52 12.51
CA GLY A 81 -3.34 13.20 13.84
C GLY A 81 -1.84 13.41 14.00
N PRO A 82 -1.26 12.99 15.15
CA PRO A 82 0.16 13.14 15.46
C PRO A 82 1.08 12.52 14.40
N ILE A 83 2.26 13.12 14.21
CA ILE A 83 3.27 12.55 13.31
C ILE A 83 3.83 11.28 13.95
N THR A 84 3.53 10.15 13.32
CA THR A 84 3.74 8.80 13.85
C THR A 84 4.71 8.05 12.94
N VAL A 85 5.62 7.27 13.51
CA VAL A 85 6.50 6.37 12.77
C VAL A 85 5.69 5.21 12.19
N VAL A 86 5.81 5.00 10.89
CA VAL A 86 5.04 3.96 10.16
C VAL A 86 5.91 2.79 9.71
N GLY A 87 7.22 3.01 9.54
CA GLY A 87 8.14 1.98 9.07
C GLY A 87 9.53 2.53 8.84
N TYR A 88 10.44 1.68 8.38
CA TYR A 88 11.81 2.08 8.07
C TYR A 88 12.45 1.24 6.97
N TYR A 89 13.43 1.83 6.28
CA TYR A 89 14.32 1.14 5.35
C TYR A 89 15.73 1.08 5.92
N GLU A 90 16.44 0.00 5.59
CA GLU A 90 17.84 -0.19 5.93
C GLU A 90 18.70 -0.19 4.67
N ASN A 91 19.90 0.41 4.76
CA ASN A 91 20.87 0.50 3.67
C ASN A 91 20.29 1.06 2.35
N ALA A 92 19.37 2.02 2.46
CA ALA A 92 18.67 2.59 1.34
C ALA A 92 19.58 3.46 0.46
N THR A 93 19.19 3.57 -0.80
CA THR A 93 19.82 4.40 -1.84
C THR A 93 18.84 5.44 -2.35
N PHE A 94 19.26 6.71 -2.39
CA PHE A 94 18.55 7.78 -3.09
C PHE A 94 18.95 7.81 -4.57
N GLU A 95 17.95 7.69 -5.43
CA GLU A 95 18.11 7.78 -6.87
C GLU A 95 18.17 9.24 -7.35
N ARG A 96 18.80 9.46 -8.50
CA ARG A 96 18.97 10.81 -9.05
C ARG A 96 17.71 11.39 -9.67
N GLN A 97 16.79 10.54 -10.11
CA GLN A 97 15.57 10.87 -10.81
C GLN A 97 14.43 9.96 -10.36
N PHE A 98 13.20 10.42 -10.55
CA PHE A 98 12.04 9.54 -10.43
C PHE A 98 12.11 8.48 -11.53
N THR A 99 11.91 7.23 -11.15
CA THR A 99 11.95 6.07 -12.06
C THR A 99 10.68 5.26 -11.85
N ASP A 100 10.14 4.70 -12.93
CA ASP A 100 8.97 3.84 -12.87
C ASP A 100 9.21 2.64 -11.96
N ARG A 101 8.17 2.24 -11.24
CA ARG A 101 8.18 1.05 -10.40
C ARG A 101 8.56 -0.21 -11.21
N PRO A 102 9.44 -1.10 -10.68
CA PRO A 102 9.87 -2.30 -11.42
C PRO A 102 8.74 -3.27 -11.81
N GLU A 103 7.61 -3.20 -11.10
CA GLU A 103 6.40 -3.94 -11.37
C GLU A 103 6.00 -3.81 -12.85
N TYR A 104 5.99 -2.60 -13.42
CA TYR A 104 5.59 -2.37 -14.82
C TYR A 104 6.45 -3.11 -15.86
N GLY A 105 7.66 -3.53 -15.51
CA GLY A 105 8.54 -4.31 -16.39
C GLY A 105 8.35 -5.81 -16.29
N THR A 106 7.56 -6.30 -15.33
CA THR A 106 7.54 -7.72 -14.94
C THR A 106 6.14 -8.29 -14.71
N VAL A 107 5.21 -7.50 -14.20
CA VAL A 107 3.84 -7.89 -13.86
C VAL A 107 2.86 -6.78 -14.26
N PRO A 108 1.58 -7.11 -14.49
CA PRO A 108 0.53 -6.09 -14.58
C PRO A 108 0.52 -5.22 -13.31
N PHE A 109 0.37 -3.91 -13.47
CA PHE A 109 0.34 -2.97 -12.34
C PHE A 109 -0.55 -1.77 -12.64
N PRO A 110 -1.31 -1.25 -11.66
CA PRO A 110 -2.26 -0.16 -11.89
C PRO A 110 -1.55 1.13 -12.29
N LEU A 111 -2.20 1.94 -13.10
CA LEU A 111 -1.82 3.32 -13.42
C LEU A 111 -2.38 4.28 -12.38
N ASP A 112 -1.78 5.47 -12.24
CA ASP A 112 -2.36 6.52 -11.42
C ASP A 112 -3.66 7.09 -12.05
N ALA A 113 -4.35 8.01 -11.37
CA ALA A 113 -5.59 8.63 -11.87
C ALA A 113 -5.41 9.37 -13.21
N ASP A 114 -4.22 9.88 -13.50
CA ASP A 114 -3.88 10.59 -14.73
C ASP A 114 -3.39 9.63 -15.84
N GLY A 115 -3.34 8.32 -15.56
CA GLY A 115 -2.89 7.29 -16.49
C GLY A 115 -1.37 7.14 -16.57
N ALA A 116 -0.63 7.69 -15.61
CA ALA A 116 0.82 7.60 -15.55
C ALA A 116 1.28 6.45 -14.64
N HIS A 117 2.55 6.06 -14.82
CA HIS A 117 3.19 5.05 -13.99
C HIS A 117 3.49 5.59 -12.59
N PHE A 118 3.26 4.77 -11.58
CA PHE A 118 3.81 4.98 -10.26
C PHE A 118 5.34 4.95 -10.31
N SER A 119 5.96 5.85 -9.55
CA SER A 119 7.40 6.08 -9.60
C SER A 119 8.02 6.05 -8.21
N TYR A 120 9.33 5.80 -8.12
CA TYR A 120 10.11 5.87 -6.89
C TYR A 120 11.35 6.75 -7.05
N VAL A 121 11.95 7.13 -5.93
CA VAL A 121 13.24 7.84 -5.87
C VAL A 121 14.17 7.26 -4.80
N VAL A 122 13.73 6.22 -4.10
CA VAL A 122 14.53 5.47 -3.13
C VAL A 122 14.37 3.99 -3.38
N SER A 123 15.47 3.25 -3.27
CA SER A 123 15.49 1.79 -3.30
C SER A 123 16.21 1.21 -2.08
N ALA A 124 15.78 0.04 -1.59
CA ALA A 124 16.42 -0.68 -0.48
C ALA A 124 16.20 -2.20 -0.59
N ASP A 125 17.14 -2.98 -0.09
CA ASP A 125 17.01 -4.45 0.00
C ASP A 125 16.15 -4.90 1.18
N LYS A 126 15.99 -4.03 2.19
CA LYS A 126 15.28 -4.35 3.43
C LYS A 126 14.43 -3.17 3.88
N ALA A 127 13.16 -3.43 4.07
CA ALA A 127 12.19 -2.51 4.65
C ALA A 127 11.33 -3.23 5.69
N THR A 128 10.91 -2.49 6.71
CA THR A 128 9.98 -2.95 7.73
C THR A 128 8.83 -1.96 7.83
N LEU A 129 7.63 -2.41 7.50
CA LEU A 129 6.40 -1.69 7.86
C LEU A 129 6.04 -2.05 9.30
N ILE A 130 5.81 -1.06 10.15
CA ILE A 130 5.33 -1.29 11.51
C ILE A 130 3.83 -1.60 11.41
N PRO A 131 3.35 -2.73 11.95
CA PRO A 131 1.93 -3.06 12.01
C PRO A 131 1.13 -1.93 12.65
N LEU A 132 -0.10 -1.69 12.17
CA LEU A 132 -0.90 -0.55 12.60
C LEU A 132 -1.04 -0.46 14.13
N GLU A 133 -1.24 -1.60 14.78
CA GLU A 133 -1.37 -1.73 16.23
C GLU A 133 -0.10 -1.30 17.00
N ASP A 134 1.07 -1.46 16.37
CA ASP A 134 2.38 -1.18 16.96
C ASP A 134 2.88 0.24 16.62
N ARG A 135 2.16 1.01 15.79
CA ARG A 135 2.49 2.40 15.43
C ARG A 135 2.20 3.38 16.57
N GLN A 136 2.94 3.25 17.66
CA GLN A 136 2.77 4.05 18.90
C GLN A 136 3.82 5.17 19.05
N ILE A 137 4.85 5.17 18.21
CA ILE A 137 5.96 6.13 18.31
C ILE A 137 5.59 7.42 17.59
N GLU A 138 5.41 8.49 18.36
CA GLU A 138 5.13 9.82 17.86
C GLU A 138 6.38 10.71 17.94
N ILE A 139 6.54 11.62 16.97
CA ILE A 139 7.63 12.61 16.95
C ILE A 139 7.08 14.03 16.77
N SER A 140 7.84 15.03 17.20
CA SER A 140 7.49 16.42 16.88
C SER A 140 7.65 16.68 15.37
N GLY A 141 6.60 17.22 14.76
CA GLY A 141 6.63 17.69 13.38
C GLY A 141 7.33 19.04 13.18
N ASP A 142 7.87 19.65 14.24
CA ASP A 142 8.33 21.05 14.18
C ASP A 142 9.44 21.30 13.17
N HIS A 143 10.32 20.32 12.98
CA HIS A 143 11.45 20.39 12.06
C HIS A 143 11.15 19.83 10.66
N MET A 144 9.91 19.40 10.40
CA MET A 144 9.48 18.76 9.13
C MET A 144 8.46 19.58 8.33
N LYS A 145 8.22 20.84 8.71
CA LYS A 145 7.10 21.65 8.17
C LYS A 145 7.13 21.82 6.65
N ARG A 146 8.30 22.03 6.05
CA ARG A 146 8.43 22.40 4.62
C ARG A 146 9.25 21.42 3.78
N THR A 147 9.76 20.34 4.38
CA THR A 147 10.62 19.38 3.67
C THR A 147 10.08 17.96 3.84
N PRO A 148 10.01 17.17 2.76
CA PRO A 148 9.64 15.77 2.85
C PRO A 148 10.79 14.91 3.41
N VAL A 149 12.03 15.43 3.44
CA VAL A 149 13.20 14.72 3.95
C VAL A 149 13.89 15.54 5.03
N LEU A 150 14.09 14.92 6.19
CA LEU A 150 14.83 15.47 7.31
C LEU A 150 16.05 14.60 7.60
N TYR A 151 17.20 15.00 7.07
CA TYR A 151 18.48 14.35 7.37
C TYR A 151 18.91 14.67 8.79
N VAL A 152 19.00 13.69 9.68
CA VAL A 152 19.37 13.91 11.09
C VAL A 152 20.82 13.53 11.40
N ARG A 153 21.42 12.63 10.62
CA ARG A 153 22.83 12.25 10.74
C ARG A 153 23.44 11.91 9.38
N GLY A 154 24.70 12.29 9.16
CA GLY A 154 25.51 11.80 8.04
C GLY A 154 25.29 12.51 6.69
N ASN A 155 24.56 13.63 6.64
CA ASN A 155 24.45 14.42 5.40
C ASN A 155 25.45 15.58 5.34
N ARG A 156 25.65 16.32 6.45
CA ARG A 156 26.54 17.48 6.51
C ARG A 156 27.14 17.61 7.91
N ASP A 157 28.36 18.13 8.02
CA ASP A 157 29.10 18.25 9.29
C ASP A 157 28.42 19.19 10.31
N GLU A 158 27.57 20.13 9.85
CA GLU A 158 26.84 21.10 10.68
C GLU A 158 25.57 20.52 11.34
N GLN A 159 25.40 19.20 11.36
CA GLN A 159 24.23 18.52 11.92
C GLN A 159 24.30 18.26 13.44
N ASN A 160 25.23 18.89 14.17
CA ASN A 160 25.46 18.70 15.62
C ASN A 160 24.41 19.36 16.54
N GLN A 161 23.14 19.42 16.13
CA GLN A 161 22.07 20.01 16.94
C GLN A 161 21.50 18.94 17.88
N PRO A 162 21.26 19.22 19.18
CA PRO A 162 20.80 18.21 20.15
C PRO A 162 19.56 17.42 19.70
N TRP A 163 18.55 18.09 19.14
CA TRP A 163 17.33 17.43 18.66
C TRP A 163 17.59 16.45 17.50
N ARG A 164 18.64 16.66 16.70
CA ARG A 164 19.02 15.72 15.63
C ARG A 164 19.59 14.44 16.22
N GLU A 165 20.39 14.58 17.27
CA GLU A 165 20.96 13.43 17.98
C GLU A 165 19.90 12.65 18.75
N GLU A 166 18.89 13.33 19.31
CA GLU A 166 17.71 12.69 19.90
C GLU A 166 16.93 11.87 18.86
N LEU A 167 16.67 12.42 17.68
CA LEU A 167 16.01 11.70 16.58
C LEU A 167 16.87 10.55 16.03
N ALA A 168 18.19 10.74 15.96
CA ALA A 168 19.10 9.69 15.53
C ALA A 168 19.14 8.52 16.53
N SER A 169 19.16 8.82 17.83
CA SER A 169 19.05 7.82 18.91
C SER A 169 17.70 7.10 18.88
N LEU A 170 16.62 7.83 18.58
CA LEU A 170 15.29 7.25 18.38
C LEU A 170 15.29 6.26 17.19
N ALA A 171 15.87 6.65 16.06
CA ALA A 171 15.98 5.78 14.88
C ALA A 171 16.76 4.49 15.18
N GLU A 172 17.88 4.60 15.89
CA GLU A 172 18.67 3.44 16.33
C GLU A 172 17.87 2.51 17.24
N ARG A 173 17.07 3.07 18.15
CA ARG A 173 16.14 2.28 18.96
C ARG A 173 15.05 1.62 18.12
N ILE A 174 14.44 2.32 17.15
CA ILE A 174 13.39 1.75 16.29
C ILE A 174 13.92 0.53 15.52
N VAL A 175 15.09 0.64 14.91
CA VAL A 175 15.65 -0.46 14.11
C VAL A 175 16.27 -1.56 14.98
N GLY A 176 16.86 -1.20 16.13
CA GLY A 176 17.43 -2.16 17.08
C GLY A 176 16.39 -2.90 17.91
N SER A 177 15.22 -2.30 18.11
CA SER A 177 14.03 -2.95 18.69
C SER A 177 13.33 -3.71 17.58
N GLN A 178 13.92 -4.82 17.12
CA GLN A 178 13.13 -5.75 16.32
C GLN A 178 11.99 -6.23 17.21
N PRO A 179 10.71 -6.06 16.81
CA PRO A 179 9.68 -6.85 17.43
C PRO A 179 10.03 -8.31 17.14
N ASP A 180 10.39 -9.06 18.18
CA ASP A 180 10.41 -10.52 18.11
C ASP A 180 8.96 -10.96 17.87
N ARG A 181 8.57 -11.01 16.60
CA ARG A 181 7.38 -11.71 16.18
C ARG A 181 7.77 -12.72 15.14
N ALA A 182 8.01 -13.93 15.66
CA ALA A 182 7.59 -15.14 14.99
C ALA A 182 6.26 -14.86 14.28
N LYS A 183 6.18 -15.28 13.01
CA LYS A 183 5.00 -15.20 12.15
C LYS A 183 3.77 -15.76 12.87
N GLU A 184 3.01 -14.92 13.55
CA GLU A 184 1.64 -15.23 13.91
C GLU A 184 0.75 -14.64 12.83
N ARG A 185 0.39 -15.51 11.89
CA ARG A 185 -0.75 -15.28 11.01
C ARG A 185 -1.97 -15.01 11.92
N PRO A 186 -2.81 -14.00 11.61
CA PRO A 186 -4.03 -13.78 12.37
C PRO A 186 -4.86 -15.07 12.41
N PRO A 187 -5.73 -15.24 13.44
CA PRO A 187 -6.48 -16.46 13.62
C PRO A 187 -7.25 -16.76 12.34
N PHE A 188 -7.05 -17.97 11.82
CA PHE A 188 -7.75 -18.48 10.67
C PHE A 188 -9.26 -18.41 10.95
N LEU A 189 -9.96 -17.49 10.29
CA LEU A 189 -11.41 -17.62 10.12
C LEU A 189 -11.63 -18.94 9.37
N LYS A 190 -11.95 -19.99 10.13
CA LYS A 190 -12.34 -21.29 9.57
C LYS A 190 -13.74 -21.15 9.00
N PHE A 191 -13.80 -20.68 7.76
CA PHE A 191 -14.89 -21.00 6.86
C PHE A 191 -14.84 -22.51 6.52
N PRO A 192 -15.93 -23.09 5.98
CA PRO A 192 -15.97 -24.51 5.57
C PRO A 192 -14.82 -24.86 4.61
N ASP A 193 -14.63 -26.17 4.40
CA ASP A 193 -13.51 -26.83 3.69
C ASP A 193 -12.63 -25.89 2.82
N ALA A 194 -11.38 -25.71 3.26
CA ALA A 194 -10.42 -24.81 2.60
C ALA A 194 -10.14 -25.22 1.14
N GLU A 195 -10.20 -26.52 0.84
CA GLU A 195 -10.02 -27.01 -0.52
C GLU A 195 -11.20 -26.59 -1.41
N HIS A 196 -12.43 -26.75 -0.91
CA HIS A 196 -13.63 -26.31 -1.62
C HIS A 196 -13.63 -24.79 -1.88
N ARG A 197 -13.26 -23.97 -0.88
CA ARG A 197 -13.15 -22.51 -1.09
C ARG A 197 -12.15 -22.14 -2.17
N LYS A 198 -10.99 -22.81 -2.18
CA LYS A 198 -9.98 -22.60 -3.21
C LYS A 198 -10.50 -23.00 -4.60
N GLN A 199 -11.26 -24.08 -4.70
CA GLN A 199 -11.89 -24.48 -5.97
C GLN A 199 -12.87 -23.42 -6.46
N VAL A 200 -13.71 -22.89 -5.57
CA VAL A 200 -14.67 -21.81 -5.89
C VAL A 200 -13.95 -20.54 -6.35
N GLU A 201 -12.90 -20.13 -5.66
CA GLU A 201 -12.09 -18.95 -6.00
C GLU A 201 -11.45 -19.10 -7.39
N LEU A 202 -10.81 -20.24 -7.66
CA LEU A 202 -10.21 -20.53 -8.96
C LEU A 202 -11.26 -20.57 -10.08
N ALA A 203 -12.43 -21.16 -9.83
CA ALA A 203 -13.49 -21.23 -10.82
C ALA A 203 -14.09 -19.84 -11.12
N ALA A 204 -14.26 -19.00 -10.10
CA ALA A 204 -14.72 -17.62 -10.28
C ALA A 204 -13.72 -16.79 -11.08
N MET A 205 -12.43 -16.91 -10.78
CA MET A 205 -11.35 -16.27 -11.56
C MET A 205 -11.37 -16.73 -13.02
N GLN A 206 -11.44 -18.05 -13.26
CA GLN A 206 -11.51 -18.60 -14.61
C GLN A 206 -12.76 -18.12 -15.37
N HIS A 207 -13.88 -17.96 -14.67
CA HIS A 207 -15.10 -17.42 -15.26
C HIS A 207 -14.93 -15.96 -15.67
N ALA A 208 -14.25 -15.15 -14.85
CA ALA A 208 -13.91 -13.76 -15.18
C ALA A 208 -13.08 -13.69 -16.46
N TYR A 209 -12.01 -14.49 -16.57
CA TYR A 209 -11.22 -14.60 -17.80
C TYR A 209 -12.08 -14.96 -18.99
N THR A 210 -12.89 -16.00 -18.87
CA THR A 210 -13.72 -16.50 -19.99
C THR A 210 -14.73 -15.46 -20.48
N MET A 211 -15.33 -14.69 -19.57
CA MET A 211 -16.34 -13.69 -19.90
C MET A 211 -15.74 -12.42 -20.51
N PHE A 212 -14.53 -12.03 -20.08
CA PHE A 212 -14.00 -10.69 -20.35
C PHE A 212 -12.73 -10.67 -21.23
N ASP A 213 -12.08 -11.80 -21.52
CA ASP A 213 -10.84 -11.86 -22.31
C ASP A 213 -10.97 -11.25 -23.72
N SER A 214 -12.15 -11.35 -24.34
CA SER A 214 -12.40 -10.72 -25.64
C SER A 214 -12.50 -9.20 -25.59
N LEU A 215 -12.74 -8.61 -24.41
CA LEU A 215 -12.96 -7.17 -24.21
C LEU A 215 -11.73 -6.49 -23.61
N TYR A 216 -11.07 -7.16 -22.66
CA TYR A 216 -9.97 -6.61 -21.88
C TYR A 216 -8.71 -7.45 -22.02
N ASP A 217 -7.56 -6.81 -21.89
CA ASP A 217 -6.34 -7.48 -21.50
C ASP A 217 -6.35 -7.67 -19.98
N ILE A 218 -6.31 -8.91 -19.51
CA ILE A 218 -6.54 -9.25 -18.10
C ILE A 218 -5.22 -9.65 -17.44
N GLY A 219 -4.82 -8.92 -16.41
CA GLY A 219 -3.66 -9.22 -15.58
C GLY A 219 -4.04 -9.74 -14.19
N ASP A 220 -3.42 -10.84 -13.74
CA ASP A 220 -3.55 -11.34 -12.37
C ASP A 220 -2.62 -10.59 -11.42
N VAL A 221 -3.20 -9.90 -10.43
CA VAL A 221 -2.49 -9.16 -9.37
C VAL A 221 -2.89 -9.61 -7.97
N SER A 222 -3.67 -10.68 -7.84
CA SER A 222 -4.19 -11.21 -6.55
C SER A 222 -3.08 -11.45 -5.52
N SER A 223 -1.93 -11.95 -5.98
CA SER A 223 -0.76 -12.22 -5.12
C SER A 223 -0.03 -10.98 -4.61
N LEU A 224 -0.26 -9.80 -5.21
CA LEU A 224 0.34 -8.54 -4.82
C LEU A 224 -0.42 -7.87 -3.66
N ASN A 225 -1.63 -8.36 -3.34
CA ASN A 225 -2.49 -7.86 -2.28
C ASN A 225 -2.78 -6.35 -2.44
N LEU A 226 -3.18 -5.93 -3.65
CA LEU A 226 -3.47 -4.53 -3.97
C LEU A 226 -4.87 -4.05 -3.52
N GLY A 227 -5.68 -4.96 -2.98
CA GLY A 227 -7.09 -4.71 -2.63
C GLY A 227 -8.07 -5.11 -3.74
N PHE A 228 -7.55 -5.71 -4.81
CA PHE A 228 -8.28 -6.32 -5.92
C PHE A 228 -7.45 -7.46 -6.53
N ASP A 229 -8.09 -8.34 -7.31
CA ASP A 229 -7.49 -9.56 -7.86
C ASP A 229 -7.00 -9.43 -9.30
N LEU A 230 -7.79 -8.74 -10.15
CA LEU A 230 -7.56 -8.67 -11.59
C LEU A 230 -7.49 -7.21 -12.07
N LEU A 231 -6.51 -6.92 -12.93
CA LEU A 231 -6.40 -5.67 -13.64
C LEU A 231 -6.94 -5.84 -15.06
N PHE A 232 -8.08 -5.22 -15.35
CA PHE A 232 -8.66 -5.23 -16.70
C PHE A 232 -8.21 -3.96 -17.42
N SER A 233 -7.47 -4.10 -18.51
CA SER A 233 -7.11 -2.98 -19.38
C SER A 233 -7.92 -3.05 -20.67
N ASP A 234 -8.73 -2.03 -20.95
CA ASP A 234 -9.51 -1.97 -22.19
C ASP A 234 -8.58 -1.99 -23.40
N ARG A 235 -8.80 -2.92 -24.32
CA ARG A 235 -7.88 -3.16 -25.45
C ARG A 235 -7.86 -2.01 -26.46
N VAL A 236 -8.83 -1.09 -26.40
CA VAL A 236 -8.97 0.04 -27.34
C VAL A 236 -8.56 1.35 -26.68
N THR A 237 -9.08 1.64 -25.49
CA THR A 237 -8.86 2.93 -24.79
C THR A 237 -7.66 2.88 -23.85
N GLY A 238 -7.27 1.69 -23.39
CA GLY A 238 -6.26 1.51 -22.34
C GLY A 238 -6.76 1.86 -20.94
N GLU A 239 -8.05 2.16 -20.77
CA GLU A 239 -8.64 2.43 -19.45
C GLU A 239 -8.57 1.18 -18.56
N GLN A 240 -8.26 1.39 -17.28
CA GLN A 240 -8.09 0.30 -16.33
C GLN A 240 -9.26 0.19 -15.35
N LEU A 241 -9.73 -1.03 -15.15
CA LEU A 241 -10.62 -1.42 -14.05
C LEU A 241 -9.86 -2.32 -13.08
N HIS A 242 -10.08 -2.11 -11.80
CA HIS A 242 -9.47 -2.84 -10.69
C HIS A 242 -10.51 -3.80 -10.12
N VAL A 243 -10.46 -5.06 -10.53
CA VAL A 243 -11.56 -6.02 -10.34
C VAL A 243 -11.25 -6.95 -9.17
N GLU A 244 -12.06 -6.87 -8.11
CA GLU A 244 -12.10 -7.84 -7.03
C GLU A 244 -13.05 -8.99 -7.40
N VAL A 245 -12.61 -10.25 -7.27
CA VAL A 245 -13.39 -11.41 -7.72
C VAL A 245 -13.89 -12.20 -6.52
N LYS A 246 -15.21 -12.32 -6.36
CA LYS A 246 -15.84 -13.11 -5.30
C LYS A 246 -16.69 -14.24 -5.88
N GLY A 247 -16.44 -15.46 -5.43
CA GLY A 247 -17.17 -16.65 -5.86
C GLY A 247 -17.98 -17.31 -4.73
N THR A 248 -19.10 -17.90 -5.09
CA THR A 248 -19.85 -18.85 -4.24
C THR A 248 -20.38 -20.01 -5.08
N SER A 249 -20.49 -21.20 -4.49
CA SER A 249 -21.13 -22.36 -5.12
C SER A 249 -22.66 -22.32 -5.04
N MET A 250 -23.22 -21.37 -4.30
CA MET A 250 -24.67 -21.19 -4.16
C MET A 250 -25.23 -20.27 -5.25
N ASP A 251 -26.54 -20.33 -5.49
CA ASP A 251 -27.23 -19.45 -6.44
C ASP A 251 -27.37 -18.01 -5.91
N THR A 252 -27.37 -17.84 -4.58
CA THR A 252 -27.43 -16.53 -3.93
C THR A 252 -26.01 -16.02 -3.64
N PRO A 253 -25.67 -14.80 -4.07
CA PRO A 253 -24.36 -14.20 -3.81
C PRO A 253 -24.13 -14.00 -2.30
N HIS A 254 -22.98 -14.46 -1.82
CA HIS A 254 -22.57 -14.29 -0.42
C HIS A 254 -21.03 -14.35 -0.34
N PHE A 255 -20.42 -13.28 0.16
CA PHE A 255 -18.97 -13.11 0.16
C PHE A 255 -18.51 -12.30 1.38
N PHE A 256 -17.19 -12.27 1.57
CA PHE A 256 -16.54 -11.44 2.59
C PHE A 256 -15.48 -10.58 1.91
N LEU A 257 -15.34 -9.34 2.37
CA LEU A 257 -14.22 -8.48 2.00
C LEU A 257 -13.18 -8.49 3.11
N THR A 258 -11.90 -8.61 2.75
CA THR A 258 -10.81 -8.33 3.68
C THR A 258 -10.75 -6.84 3.99
N ARG A 259 -10.01 -6.46 5.03
CA ARG A 259 -9.83 -5.04 5.38
C ARG A 259 -9.27 -4.23 4.21
N ASN A 260 -8.29 -4.77 3.49
CA ASN A 260 -7.65 -4.06 2.40
C ASN A 260 -8.59 -3.90 1.20
N GLU A 261 -9.31 -4.95 0.81
CA GLU A 261 -10.36 -4.89 -0.22
C GLU A 261 -11.43 -3.86 0.14
N TYR A 262 -11.91 -3.90 1.39
CA TYR A 262 -12.89 -2.93 1.88
C TYR A 262 -12.31 -1.51 1.96
N ASN A 263 -11.02 -1.29 2.16
CA ASN A 263 -10.48 0.08 2.11
C ASN A 263 -10.28 0.56 0.67
N TYR A 264 -10.06 -0.35 -0.27
CA TYR A 264 -9.79 -0.02 -1.67
C TYR A 264 -11.05 0.26 -2.49
N HIS A 265 -12.21 -0.29 -2.09
CA HIS A 265 -13.42 -0.27 -2.90
C HIS A 265 -13.94 1.14 -3.29
N GLU A 266 -13.58 2.19 -2.56
CA GLU A 266 -13.94 3.58 -2.88
C GLU A 266 -13.20 4.12 -4.12
N ASN A 267 -12.20 3.40 -4.64
CA ASN A 267 -11.52 3.77 -5.86
C ASN A 267 -12.51 3.76 -7.05
N PRO A 268 -12.61 4.85 -7.85
CA PRO A 268 -13.57 4.92 -8.96
C PRO A 268 -13.38 3.85 -10.05
N ARG A 269 -12.19 3.26 -10.15
CA ARG A 269 -11.88 2.15 -11.07
C ARG A 269 -12.20 0.77 -10.48
N TRP A 270 -12.50 0.70 -9.18
CA TRP A 270 -12.79 -0.55 -8.52
C TRP A 270 -14.13 -1.13 -8.99
N ARG A 271 -14.15 -2.43 -9.23
CA ARG A 271 -15.36 -3.19 -9.57
C ARG A 271 -15.37 -4.49 -8.77
N LEU A 272 -16.56 -4.91 -8.36
CA LEU A 272 -16.78 -6.23 -7.81
C LEU A 272 -17.30 -7.15 -8.90
N PHE A 273 -16.61 -8.25 -9.17
CA PHE A 273 -17.13 -9.34 -9.98
C PHE A 273 -17.59 -10.49 -9.08
N VAL A 274 -18.90 -10.65 -8.93
CA VAL A 274 -19.48 -11.74 -8.13
C VAL A 274 -19.93 -12.87 -9.04
N VAL A 275 -19.49 -14.10 -8.73
CA VAL A 275 -19.86 -15.33 -9.43
C VAL A 275 -20.66 -16.23 -8.51
N THR A 276 -21.89 -16.55 -8.89
CA THR A 276 -22.73 -17.57 -8.26
C THR A 276 -22.67 -18.88 -9.04
N GLY A 277 -23.01 -20.00 -8.40
CA GLY A 277 -22.95 -21.32 -9.04
C GLY A 277 -21.56 -21.69 -9.58
N ALA A 278 -20.49 -21.19 -8.96
CA ALA A 278 -19.14 -21.15 -9.54
C ALA A 278 -18.59 -22.50 -10.02
N LEU A 279 -19.02 -23.62 -9.41
CA LEU A 279 -18.55 -24.96 -9.73
C LEU A 279 -19.45 -25.75 -10.71
N ASP A 280 -20.64 -25.24 -11.00
CA ASP A 280 -21.65 -25.91 -11.82
C ASP A 280 -22.01 -25.05 -13.05
N GLU A 281 -22.98 -24.15 -12.90
CA GLU A 281 -23.41 -23.21 -13.94
C GLU A 281 -23.06 -21.77 -13.50
N PRO A 282 -21.82 -21.31 -13.73
CA PRO A 282 -21.37 -20.03 -13.22
C PRO A 282 -22.11 -18.87 -13.87
N VAL A 283 -22.62 -17.97 -13.03
CA VAL A 283 -23.26 -16.72 -13.45
C VAL A 283 -22.51 -15.55 -12.80
N GLY A 284 -21.91 -14.70 -13.63
CA GLY A 284 -21.12 -13.56 -13.20
C GLY A 284 -21.84 -12.22 -13.34
N HIS A 285 -21.69 -11.34 -12.35
CA HIS A 285 -22.13 -9.96 -12.37
C HIS A 285 -20.98 -9.02 -12.03
N LEU A 286 -20.66 -8.09 -12.94
CA LEU A 286 -19.70 -7.02 -12.70
C LEU A 286 -20.44 -5.77 -12.22
N LEU A 287 -20.08 -5.29 -11.04
CA LEU A 287 -20.76 -4.21 -10.33
C LEU A 287 -19.77 -3.09 -10.00
N ASP A 288 -20.21 -1.84 -10.15
CA ASP A 288 -19.52 -0.69 -9.57
C ASP A 288 -19.86 -0.48 -8.09
N PHE A 289 -19.23 0.52 -7.48
CA PHE A 289 -19.40 0.83 -6.06
C PHE A 289 -20.87 1.08 -5.70
N ASP A 290 -21.57 1.93 -6.46
CA ASP A 290 -22.96 2.29 -6.19
C ASP A 290 -23.86 1.06 -6.29
N GLN A 291 -23.67 0.25 -7.34
CA GLN A 291 -24.40 -1.01 -7.54
C GLN A 291 -24.17 -2.02 -6.42
N VAL A 292 -22.94 -2.12 -5.87
CA VAL A 292 -22.67 -2.99 -4.72
C VAL A 292 -23.49 -2.55 -3.51
N TYR A 293 -23.54 -1.26 -3.21
CA TYR A 293 -24.30 -0.72 -2.07
C TYR A 293 -25.82 -0.79 -2.27
N GLU A 294 -26.31 -0.71 -3.51
CA GLU A 294 -27.73 -0.93 -3.83
C GLU A 294 -28.13 -2.41 -3.73
N THR A 295 -27.19 -3.33 -3.99
CA THR A 295 -27.45 -4.77 -4.08
C THR A 295 -27.21 -5.50 -2.76
N PHE A 296 -26.22 -5.10 -1.98
CA PHE A 296 -25.74 -5.83 -0.80
C PHE A 296 -25.78 -5.00 0.47
N ASP A 297 -26.15 -5.65 1.58
CA ASP A 297 -25.97 -5.11 2.93
C ASP A 297 -24.58 -5.50 3.45
N LEU A 298 -23.61 -4.60 3.30
CA LEU A 298 -22.25 -4.78 3.81
C LEU A 298 -22.20 -4.47 5.31
N THR A 299 -22.53 -5.47 6.11
CA THR A 299 -22.41 -5.38 7.57
C THR A 299 -21.04 -5.88 8.06
N PRO A 300 -20.34 -5.14 8.94
CA PRO A 300 -19.10 -5.61 9.55
C PRO A 300 -19.27 -6.97 10.25
N PHE A 301 -18.57 -7.98 9.76
CA PHE A 301 -18.70 -9.36 10.26
C PHE A 301 -17.82 -9.64 11.48
N ALA A 302 -16.63 -9.04 11.54
CA ALA A 302 -15.67 -9.27 12.60
C ALA A 302 -14.97 -7.97 13.01
N TYR A 303 -14.74 -7.81 14.30
CA TYR A 303 -13.91 -6.77 14.88
C TYR A 303 -12.83 -7.45 15.72
N GLU A 304 -11.58 -7.09 15.50
CA GLU A 304 -10.46 -7.56 16.33
C GLU A 304 -10.18 -6.53 17.44
N GLY A 305 -10.14 -7.01 18.68
CA GLY A 305 -9.76 -6.20 19.83
C GLY A 305 -8.32 -6.48 20.23
N VAL A 306 -7.43 -5.49 20.09
CA VAL A 306 -6.05 -5.57 20.58
C VAL A 306 -5.79 -4.55 21.68
N THR A 307 -4.90 -4.91 22.61
CA THR A 307 -4.57 -4.09 23.77
C THR A 307 -3.80 -2.84 23.35
N LYS A 308 -4.38 -1.64 23.57
CA LYS A 308 -3.76 -0.34 23.21
C LYS A 308 -2.53 0.03 24.04
N LYS A 309 -2.41 -0.52 25.26
CA LYS A 309 -1.28 -0.37 26.20
C LYS A 309 -1.19 -1.61 27.06
N VAL A 310 0.00 -2.21 27.20
CA VAL A 310 0.23 -3.31 28.15
C VAL A 310 -0.27 -2.86 29.53
N LEU A 311 -1.17 -3.64 30.12
CA LEU A 311 -1.72 -3.40 31.46
C LEU A 311 -0.66 -3.62 32.54
#